data_AF-A0A9X5XHB2-F1
#
_entry.id   AF-A0A9X5XHB2-F1
#
_cell.length_a   1.000
_cell.length_b   1.000
_cell.length_c   1.000
_cell.angle_alpha   90.00
_cell.angle_beta   90.00
_cell.angle_gamma   90.00
#
_symmetry.space_group_name_H-M   'P 1'
#
loop_
_entity.id
_entity.type
_entity.pdbx_description
1 polymer ?
#
loop_
_entity_poly.entity_id
_entity_poly.type
_entity_poly.pdbx_seq_one_letter_code
_entity_poly.pdbx_strand_id
1 'polypeptide(L)'
;IISLVGLEDHNRRAAEGRERLREARDLARRAGNVSVEMRALFNLAIGAYESGALDECLTWLAEGLERANRSGLVSSPYALELRYLQSLILYTLGRWDECARSAAVDAERLPPAGGFAVGPALYVALARGEEGAAERARALLDGPFDWMATLVAGIVLTDAAALRG
;
A
#
# COMPACT_ATOMS: atom_id res chain seq x y z
N ILE A 1 19.55 -11.16 4.50
CA ILE A 1 18.38 -11.78 5.17
C ILE A 1 17.08 -11.22 4.58
N ILE A 2 16.78 -9.92 4.66
CA ILE A 2 15.53 -9.39 4.05
C ILE A 2 15.55 -9.39 2.51
N SER A 3 16.71 -9.28 1.87
CA SER A 3 16.83 -9.32 0.40
C SER A 3 16.74 -10.73 -0.23
N LEU A 4 16.58 -11.81 0.55
CA LEU A 4 16.48 -13.20 0.04
C LEU A 4 15.07 -13.80 0.12
N VAL A 5 14.13 -13.10 0.77
CA VAL A 5 12.76 -13.61 1.02
C VAL A 5 11.89 -13.65 -0.25
N GLY A 6 12.44 -13.30 -1.42
CA GLY A 6 11.74 -13.38 -2.71
C GLY A 6 12.06 -14.62 -3.56
N LEU A 7 13.12 -15.37 -3.27
CA LEU A 7 13.67 -16.38 -4.20
C LEU A 7 13.93 -17.77 -3.59
N GLU A 8 13.60 -17.99 -2.32
CA GLU A 8 13.80 -19.28 -1.64
C GLU A 8 12.46 -19.92 -1.23
N ASP A 9 12.46 -21.23 -0.97
CA ASP A 9 11.30 -21.99 -0.44
C ASP A 9 10.72 -21.39 0.86
N HIS A 10 11.46 -20.51 1.53
CA HIS A 10 11.05 -19.75 2.72
C HIS A 10 10.71 -18.27 2.40
N ASN A 11 10.01 -18.03 1.30
CA ASN A 11 9.58 -16.68 0.92
C ASN A 11 8.50 -16.11 1.88
N ARG A 12 8.10 -14.85 1.69
CA ARG A 12 7.12 -14.16 2.55
C ARG A 12 5.71 -14.79 2.59
N ARG A 13 5.41 -15.74 1.69
CA ARG A 13 4.17 -16.52 1.68
C ARG A 13 4.25 -17.77 2.58
N ALA A 14 5.45 -18.26 2.88
CA ALA A 14 5.66 -19.36 3.80
C ALA A 14 5.58 -18.89 5.26
N ALA A 15 5.05 -19.75 6.15
CA ALA A 15 4.96 -19.46 7.58
C ALA A 15 6.34 -19.18 8.20
N GLU A 16 7.34 -19.99 7.84
CA GLU A 16 8.73 -19.82 8.30
C GLU A 16 9.36 -18.51 7.81
N GLY A 17 9.05 -18.10 6.58
CA GLY A 17 9.49 -16.81 6.03
C GLY A 17 8.88 -15.64 6.81
N ARG A 18 7.60 -15.73 7.17
CA ARG A 18 6.94 -14.74 8.04
C ARG A 18 7.53 -14.71 9.44
N GLU A 19 7.87 -15.86 10.03
CA GLU A 19 8.49 -15.88 11.36
C GLU A 19 9.85 -15.17 11.37
N ARG A 20 10.71 -15.44 10.39
CA ARG A 20 11.99 -14.72 10.22
C ARG A 20 11.80 -13.22 10.04
N LEU A 21 10.73 -12.79 9.35
CA LEU A 21 10.40 -11.37 9.21
C LEU A 21 9.95 -10.75 10.54
N ARG A 22 9.19 -11.47 11.38
CA ARG A 22 8.81 -11.02 12.74
C ARG A 22 10.04 -10.83 13.62
N GLU A 23 10.95 -11.80 13.62
CA GLU A 23 12.23 -11.72 14.35
C GLU A 23 13.07 -10.54 13.87
N ALA A 24 13.18 -10.34 12.54
CA ALA A 24 13.91 -9.22 11.96
C ALA A 24 13.28 -7.87 12.34
N ARG A 25 11.95 -7.77 12.36
CA ARG A 25 11.20 -6.59 12.81
C ARG A 25 11.49 -6.30 14.28
N ASP A 26 11.48 -7.31 15.15
CA ASP A 26 11.74 -7.13 16.58
C ASP A 26 13.18 -6.74 16.87
N LEU A 27 14.14 -7.35 16.16
CA LEU A 27 15.55 -6.99 16.27
C LEU A 27 15.80 -5.55 15.80
N ALA A 28 15.24 -5.16 14.66
CA ALA A 28 15.36 -3.81 14.12
C ALA A 28 14.74 -2.77 15.06
N ARG A 29 13.57 -3.08 15.64
CA ARG A 29 12.92 -2.23 16.64
C ARG A 29 13.79 -2.02 17.87
N ARG A 30 14.33 -3.11 18.44
CA ARG A 30 15.25 -3.02 19.61
C ARG A 30 16.52 -2.24 19.29
N ALA A 31 17.02 -2.35 18.06
CA ALA A 31 18.20 -1.63 17.59
C ALA A 31 17.92 -0.17 17.14
N GLY A 32 16.67 0.29 17.16
CA GLY A 32 16.29 1.62 16.67
C GLY A 32 16.41 1.81 15.15
N ASN A 33 16.56 0.72 14.39
CA ASN A 33 16.71 0.77 12.94
C ASN A 33 15.35 0.81 12.23
N VAL A 34 14.77 2.02 12.17
CA VAL A 34 13.42 2.25 11.64
C VAL A 34 13.29 1.80 10.17
N SER A 35 14.32 2.01 9.35
CA SER A 35 14.28 1.63 7.93
C SER A 35 14.13 0.11 7.75
N VAL A 36 14.90 -0.68 8.53
CA VAL A 36 14.79 -2.14 8.51
C VAL A 36 13.47 -2.62 9.09
N GLU A 37 13.00 -1.97 10.16
CA GLU A 37 11.70 -2.25 10.78
C GLU A 37 10.55 -2.05 9.79
N MET A 38 10.49 -0.90 9.11
CA MET A 38 9.48 -0.57 8.11
C MET A 38 9.48 -1.57 6.94
N ARG A 39 10.67 -1.96 6.49
CA ARG A 39 10.81 -2.99 5.45
C ARG A 39 10.25 -4.34 5.89
N ALA A 40 10.52 -4.75 7.13
CA ALA A 40 10.01 -6.02 7.66
C ALA A 40 8.49 -5.98 7.81
N LEU A 41 7.94 -4.86 8.31
CA LEU A 41 6.49 -4.63 8.41
C LEU A 41 5.79 -4.71 7.05
N PHE A 42 6.34 -4.05 6.03
CA PHE A 42 5.80 -4.16 4.67
C PHE A 42 5.79 -5.61 4.18
N ASN A 43 6.91 -6.34 4.33
CA ASN A 43 7.00 -7.73 3.88
C ASN A 43 6.05 -8.67 4.62
N LEU A 44 5.79 -8.43 5.91
CA LEU A 44 4.79 -9.15 6.69
C LEU A 44 3.38 -8.89 6.16
N ALA A 45 3.03 -7.61 5.94
CA ALA A 45 1.73 -7.22 5.41
C ALA A 45 1.48 -7.81 4.01
N ILE A 46 2.40 -7.59 3.07
CA ILE A 46 2.23 -8.09 1.69
C ILE A 46 2.31 -9.62 1.65
N GLY A 47 3.08 -10.27 2.52
CA GLY A 47 3.13 -11.73 2.64
C GLY A 47 1.81 -12.32 3.15
N ALA A 48 1.17 -11.67 4.13
CA ALA A 48 -0.15 -12.04 4.62
C ALA A 48 -1.23 -11.85 3.54
N TYR A 49 -1.20 -10.72 2.82
CA TYR A 49 -2.10 -10.47 1.68
C TYR A 49 -1.99 -11.56 0.60
N GLU A 50 -0.77 -11.87 0.15
CA GLU A 50 -0.52 -12.89 -0.88
C GLU A 50 -0.91 -14.31 -0.45
N SER A 51 -0.95 -14.57 0.85
CA SER A 51 -1.35 -15.87 1.40
C SER A 51 -2.87 -15.95 1.68
N GLY A 52 -3.62 -14.87 1.41
CA GLY A 52 -5.05 -14.77 1.74
C GLY A 52 -5.36 -14.54 3.22
N ALA A 53 -4.35 -14.28 4.06
CA ALA A 53 -4.52 -14.00 5.49
C ALA A 53 -4.84 -12.51 5.70
N LEU A 54 -6.05 -12.10 5.29
CA LEU A 54 -6.42 -10.67 5.19
C LEU A 54 -6.50 -9.96 6.56
N ASP A 55 -6.98 -10.63 7.61
CA ASP A 55 -7.01 -10.05 8.97
C ASP A 55 -5.59 -9.84 9.55
N GLU A 56 -4.69 -10.79 9.28
CA GLU A 56 -3.28 -10.65 9.65
C GLU A 56 -2.63 -9.50 8.87
N CYS A 57 -2.95 -9.35 7.57
CA CYS A 57 -2.49 -8.22 6.78
C CYS A 57 -2.91 -6.88 7.39
N LEU A 58 -4.19 -6.73 7.75
CA LEU A 58 -4.71 -5.51 8.41
C LEU A 58 -3.97 -5.21 9.73
N THR A 59 -3.61 -6.24 10.48
CA THR A 59 -2.83 -6.09 11.72
C THR A 59 -1.44 -5.50 11.44
N TRP A 60 -0.72 -6.06 10.47
CA TRP A 60 0.61 -5.56 10.09
C TRP A 60 0.57 -4.16 9.46
N LEU A 61 -0.48 -3.87 8.70
CA LEU A 61 -0.72 -2.54 8.13
C LEU A 61 -0.94 -1.49 9.23
N ALA A 62 -1.79 -1.80 10.23
CA ALA A 62 -2.04 -0.90 11.35
C ALA A 62 -0.75 -0.60 12.12
N GLU A 63 0.04 -1.64 12.45
CA GLU A 63 1.34 -1.47 13.12
C GLU A 63 2.32 -0.64 12.28
N GLY A 64 2.40 -0.92 10.98
CA GLY A 64 3.34 -0.26 10.09
C GLY A 64 3.03 1.21 9.83
N LEU A 65 1.75 1.55 9.65
CA LEU A 65 1.31 2.94 9.45
C LEU A 65 1.46 3.75 10.74
N GLU A 66 1.14 3.19 11.90
CA GLU A 66 1.40 3.83 13.19
C GLU A 66 2.91 4.06 13.39
N ARG A 67 3.73 3.09 13.01
CA ARG A 67 5.19 3.23 13.10
C ARG A 67 5.72 4.32 12.18
N ALA A 68 5.22 4.43 10.96
CA ALA A 68 5.59 5.50 10.02
C ALA A 68 5.24 6.88 10.59
N ASN A 69 4.04 7.04 11.17
CA ASN A 69 3.60 8.29 11.79
C ASN A 69 4.51 8.69 12.96
N ARG A 70 4.79 7.76 13.89
CA ARG A 70 5.62 8.03 15.07
C ARG A 70 7.08 8.32 14.77
N SER A 71 7.58 7.87 13.62
CA SER A 71 8.99 8.06 13.21
C SER A 71 9.20 9.23 12.25
N GLY A 72 8.13 9.92 11.84
CA GLY A 72 8.19 11.00 10.85
C GLY A 72 8.47 10.53 9.42
N LEU A 73 8.44 9.22 9.15
CA LEU A 73 8.71 8.61 7.84
C LEU A 73 7.43 8.44 6.99
N VAL A 74 6.50 9.39 7.10
CA VAL A 74 5.14 9.32 6.55
C VAL A 74 5.11 9.13 5.03
N SER A 75 6.10 9.69 4.33
CA SER A 75 6.26 9.61 2.87
C SER A 75 7.46 8.74 2.43
N SER A 76 8.00 7.92 3.34
CA SER A 76 9.07 6.98 2.97
C SER A 76 8.55 5.89 2.02
N PRO A 77 9.40 5.25 1.20
CA PRO A 77 8.96 4.24 0.24
C PRO A 77 8.08 3.15 0.85
N TYR A 78 8.49 2.55 1.97
CA TYR A 78 7.69 1.53 2.65
C TYR A 78 6.41 2.08 3.30
N ALA A 79 6.36 3.35 3.69
CA ALA A 79 5.12 3.96 4.16
C ALA A 79 4.12 4.14 3.00
N LEU A 80 4.56 4.58 1.82
CA LEU A 80 3.72 4.68 0.62
C LEU A 80 3.19 3.31 0.20
N GLU A 81 4.04 2.29 0.21
CA GLU A 81 3.67 0.90 -0.11
C GLU A 81 2.67 0.31 0.91
N LEU A 82 2.84 0.58 2.21
CA LEU A 82 1.86 0.17 3.23
C LEU A 82 0.51 0.87 3.03
N ARG A 83 0.49 2.16 2.67
CA ARG A 83 -0.75 2.89 2.38
C ARG A 83 -1.46 2.35 1.15
N TYR A 84 -0.70 2.09 0.08
CA TYR A 84 -1.22 1.43 -1.11
C TYR A 84 -1.87 0.09 -0.76
N LEU A 85 -1.16 -0.76 0.00
CA LEU A 85 -1.67 -2.07 0.40
C LEU A 85 -2.89 -1.97 1.32
N GLN A 86 -2.95 -0.97 2.21
CA GLN A 86 -4.15 -0.69 3.01
C GLN A 86 -5.33 -0.30 2.12
N SER A 87 -5.14 0.61 1.17
CA SER A 87 -6.19 1.02 0.24
C SER A 87 -6.68 -0.18 -0.59
N LEU A 88 -5.74 -1.01 -1.08
CA LEU A 88 -6.03 -2.21 -1.85
C LEU A 88 -6.81 -3.26 -1.05
N ILE A 89 -6.41 -3.58 0.18
CA ILE A 89 -7.12 -4.60 0.98
C ILE A 89 -8.52 -4.14 1.38
N LEU A 90 -8.71 -2.84 1.67
CA LEU A 90 -10.04 -2.29 1.95
C LEU A 90 -10.94 -2.36 0.71
N TYR A 91 -10.40 -2.05 -0.47
CA TYR A 91 -11.09 -2.24 -1.74
C TYR A 91 -11.48 -3.72 -1.95
N THR A 92 -10.51 -4.65 -1.81
CA THR A 92 -10.70 -6.09 -2.01
C THR A 92 -11.74 -6.70 -1.06
N LEU A 93 -11.80 -6.21 0.19
CA LEU A 93 -12.77 -6.66 1.20
C LEU A 93 -14.17 -6.03 1.03
N GLY A 94 -14.38 -5.15 0.04
CA GLY A 94 -15.64 -4.42 -0.11
C GLY A 94 -15.85 -3.31 0.91
N ARG A 95 -14.82 -2.96 1.71
CA ARG A 95 -14.85 -1.89 2.73
C ARG A 95 -14.64 -0.52 2.08
N TRP A 96 -15.43 -0.23 1.06
CA TRP A 96 -15.24 0.90 0.15
C TRP A 96 -15.33 2.27 0.82
N ASP A 97 -16.24 2.45 1.78
CA ASP A 97 -16.33 3.72 2.52
C ASP A 97 -15.08 3.97 3.35
N GLU A 98 -14.48 2.92 3.91
CA GLU A 98 -13.26 3.04 4.68
C GLU A 98 -12.04 3.24 3.78
N CYS A 99 -12.00 2.57 2.62
CA CYS A 99 -11.02 2.82 1.56
C CYS A 99 -11.01 4.30 1.17
N ALA A 100 -12.19 4.87 0.86
CA ALA A 100 -12.34 6.27 0.48
C ALA A 100 -11.96 7.24 1.62
N ARG A 101 -12.39 6.97 2.87
CA ARG A 101 -12.04 7.81 4.02
C ARG A 101 -10.54 7.82 4.31
N SER A 102 -9.90 6.65 4.32
CA SER A 102 -8.44 6.55 4.55
C SER A 102 -7.66 7.24 3.43
N ALA A 103 -8.08 7.07 2.18
CA ALA A 103 -7.48 7.73 1.04
C ALA A 103 -7.58 9.26 1.11
N ALA A 104 -8.72 9.81 1.54
CA ALA A 104 -8.87 11.26 1.72
C ALA A 104 -7.90 11.82 2.76
N VAL A 105 -7.77 11.15 3.92
CA VAL A 105 -6.82 11.55 4.98
C VAL A 105 -5.37 11.50 4.49
N ASP A 106 -5.03 10.49 3.68
CA ASP A 106 -3.68 10.33 3.18
C ASP A 106 -3.35 11.28 2.02
N ALA A 107 -4.31 11.60 1.15
CA ALA A 107 -4.14 12.56 0.07
C ALA A 107 -3.76 13.96 0.58
N GLU A 108 -4.23 14.36 1.76
CA GLU A 108 -3.86 15.63 2.40
C GLU A 108 -2.41 15.65 2.91
N ARG A 109 -1.82 14.48 3.17
CA ARG A 109 -0.51 14.32 3.81
C ARG A 109 0.62 14.01 2.85
N LEU A 110 0.29 13.45 1.69
CA LEU A 110 1.26 12.96 0.73
C LEU A 110 1.59 14.01 -0.33
N PRO A 111 2.86 14.14 -0.73
CA PRO A 111 3.21 14.94 -1.90
C PRO A 111 2.60 14.30 -3.17
N PRO A 112 2.44 15.04 -4.28
CA PRO A 112 1.89 14.50 -5.54
C PRO A 112 2.59 13.21 -6.01
N ALA A 113 3.91 13.13 -5.86
CA ALA A 113 4.70 11.93 -6.20
C ALA A 113 4.32 10.66 -5.42
N GLY A 114 3.60 10.79 -4.29
CA GLY A 114 3.06 9.68 -3.50
C GLY A 114 1.58 9.38 -3.78
N GLY A 115 0.96 10.03 -4.75
CA GLY A 115 -0.49 9.94 -5.02
C GLY A 115 -0.96 8.52 -5.36
N PHE A 116 -0.10 7.66 -5.91
CA PHE A 116 -0.44 6.26 -6.19
C PHE A 116 -0.81 5.49 -4.91
N ALA A 117 -0.31 5.90 -3.74
CA ALA A 117 -0.53 5.22 -2.46
C ALA A 117 -2.02 5.19 -2.05
N VAL A 118 -2.84 6.08 -2.59
CA VAL A 118 -4.30 6.10 -2.38
C VAL A 118 -5.08 5.62 -3.61
N GLY A 119 -4.37 5.15 -4.64
CA GLY A 119 -4.87 4.77 -5.95
C GLY A 119 -6.09 3.85 -5.98
N PRO A 120 -6.16 2.77 -5.16
CA PRO A 120 -7.31 1.89 -5.15
C PRO A 120 -8.64 2.55 -4.78
N ALA A 121 -8.62 3.67 -4.05
CA ALA A 121 -9.82 4.46 -3.79
C ALA A 121 -10.37 5.16 -5.05
N LEU A 122 -9.55 5.35 -6.09
CA LEU A 122 -10.01 5.86 -7.38
C LEU A 122 -10.85 4.83 -8.14
N TYR A 123 -10.62 3.53 -7.92
CA TYR A 123 -11.48 2.47 -8.47
C TYR A 123 -12.89 2.59 -7.89
N VAL A 124 -12.97 2.77 -6.57
CA VAL A 124 -14.22 2.99 -5.83
C VAL A 124 -14.91 4.27 -6.29
N ALA A 125 -14.16 5.38 -6.37
CA ALA A 125 -14.69 6.69 -6.78
C ALA A 125 -15.28 6.64 -8.19
N LEU A 126 -14.56 6.03 -9.14
CA LEU A 126 -15.04 5.88 -10.51
C LEU A 126 -16.30 5.00 -10.57
N ALA A 127 -16.29 3.86 -9.88
CA ALA A 127 -17.45 2.96 -9.84
C ALA A 127 -18.70 3.59 -9.22
N ARG A 128 -18.52 4.58 -8.33
CA ARG A 128 -19.60 5.39 -7.73
C ARG A 128 -20.05 6.56 -8.60
N GLY A 129 -19.38 6.82 -9.71
CA GLY A 129 -19.65 7.98 -10.57
C GLY A 129 -19.22 9.31 -9.94
N GLU A 130 -18.25 9.29 -9.03
CA GLU A 130 -17.71 10.54 -8.47
C GLU A 130 -17.02 11.37 -9.55
N GLU A 131 -17.44 12.63 -9.68
CA GLU A 131 -16.80 13.59 -10.57
C GLU A 131 -15.31 13.73 -10.21
N GLY A 132 -14.45 13.92 -11.22
CA GLY A 132 -13.03 14.11 -11.00
C GLY A 132 -12.23 12.82 -10.77
N ALA A 133 -12.84 11.62 -10.73
CA ALA A 133 -12.09 10.37 -10.51
C ALA A 133 -11.09 10.10 -11.64
N ALA A 134 -11.49 10.31 -12.90
CA ALA A 134 -10.62 10.13 -14.06
C ALA A 134 -9.54 11.23 -14.15
N GLU A 135 -9.87 12.46 -13.77
CA GLU A 135 -8.96 13.59 -13.71
C GLU A 135 -7.88 13.38 -12.64
N ARG A 136 -8.28 12.93 -11.44
CA ARG A 136 -7.35 12.55 -10.37
C ARG A 136 -6.42 11.41 -10.81
N ALA A 137 -6.95 10.41 -11.51
CA ALA A 137 -6.12 9.35 -12.09
C ALA A 137 -5.15 9.87 -13.16
N ARG A 138 -5.56 10.83 -13.98
CA ARG A 138 -4.68 11.48 -14.97
C ARG A 138 -3.54 12.22 -14.28
N ALA A 139 -3.83 12.94 -13.20
CA ALA A 139 -2.83 13.70 -12.45
C ALA A 139 -1.73 12.82 -11.83
N LEU A 140 -1.97 11.51 -11.64
CA LEU A 140 -0.91 10.57 -11.24
C LEU A 140 0.19 10.43 -12.29
N LEU A 141 -0.09 10.76 -13.55
CA LEU A 141 0.87 10.72 -14.65
C LEU A 141 1.68 12.02 -14.78
N ASP A 142 1.42 13.01 -13.93
CA ASP A 142 2.15 14.27 -13.94
C ASP A 142 3.54 14.06 -13.34
N GLY A 143 4.57 14.41 -14.12
CA GLY A 143 5.97 14.35 -13.68
C GLY A 143 6.75 13.15 -14.24
N PRO A 144 7.85 12.74 -13.57
CA PRO A 144 8.66 11.60 -14.00
C PRO A 144 7.87 10.29 -13.98
N PHE A 145 8.27 9.34 -14.81
CA PHE A 145 7.65 8.02 -14.84
C PHE A 145 7.75 7.32 -13.48
N ASP A 146 6.59 6.97 -12.93
CA ASP A 146 6.44 6.07 -11.79
C ASP A 146 5.54 4.90 -12.20
N TRP A 147 6.02 3.67 -12.00
CA TRP A 147 5.34 2.48 -12.50
C TRP A 147 4.02 2.21 -11.76
N MET A 148 3.94 2.51 -10.46
CA MET A 148 2.73 2.34 -9.66
C MET A 148 1.67 3.37 -10.03
N ALA A 149 2.08 4.63 -10.15
CA ALA A 149 1.23 5.71 -10.59
C ALA A 149 0.67 5.43 -11.99
N THR A 150 1.52 4.96 -12.91
CA THR A 150 1.12 4.58 -14.27
C THR A 150 0.17 3.38 -14.27
N LEU A 151 0.42 2.35 -13.45
CA LEU A 151 -0.45 1.19 -13.33
C LEU A 151 -1.84 1.58 -12.79
N VAL A 152 -1.89 2.33 -11.69
CA VAL A 152 -3.14 2.80 -11.09
C VAL A 152 -3.92 3.68 -12.07
N ALA A 153 -3.25 4.65 -12.69
CA ALA A 153 -3.88 5.54 -13.66
C ALA A 153 -4.43 4.75 -14.85
N GLY A 154 -3.66 3.80 -15.38
CA GLY A 154 -4.08 2.95 -16.49
C GLY A 154 -5.36 2.17 -16.19
N ILE A 155 -5.47 1.57 -15.00
CA ILE A 155 -6.68 0.86 -14.57
C ILE A 155 -7.89 1.80 -14.56
N VAL A 156 -7.80 2.93 -13.84
CA VAL A 156 -8.92 3.88 -13.72
C VAL A 156 -9.30 4.47 -15.08
N LEU A 157 -8.32 4.85 -15.90
CA LEU A 157 -8.58 5.49 -17.20
C LEU A 157 -9.14 4.52 -18.23
N THR A 158 -8.80 3.23 -18.14
CA THR A 158 -9.39 2.16 -18.97
C THR A 158 -10.87 1.99 -18.63
N ASP A 159 -11.19 1.85 -17.34
CA ASP A 159 -12.58 1.72 -16.89
C ASP A 159 -13.39 2.99 -17.21
N ALA A 160 -12.79 4.17 -17.05
CA ALA A 160 -13.43 5.43 -17.41
C ALA A 160 -13.68 5.55 -18.92
N ALA A 161 -12.81 4.97 -19.76
CA ALA A 161 -13.05 4.89 -21.20
C ALA A 161 -14.20 3.94 -21.53
N ALA A 162 -14.26 2.76 -20.90
CA ALA A 162 -15.35 1.81 -21.09
C ALA A 162 -16.73 2.41 -20.74
N LEU A 163 -16.80 3.29 -19.72
CA LEU A 163 -18.03 4.00 -19.36
C LEU A 163 -18.51 5.03 -20.40
N ARG A 164 -17.66 5.45 -21.34
CA ARG A 164 -18.00 6.41 -22.40
C ARG A 164 -18.46 5.78 -23.71
N GLY A 165 -18.32 4.46 -23.86
CA GLY A 165 -18.55 3.73 -25.13
C GLY A 165 -17.40 3.88 -26.12
#